data_AF-A0A4S4MSL0-F1
#
_entry.id   AF-A0A4S4MSL0-F1
#
_cell.length_a   1.000
_cell.length_b   1.000
_cell.length_c   1.000
_cell.angle_alpha   90.00
_cell.angle_beta   90.00
_cell.angle_gamma   90.00
#
_symmetry.space_group_name_H-M   'P 1'
#
loop_
_entity.id
_entity.type
_entity.pdbx_description
1 polymer ?
#
loop_
_entity_poly.entity_id
_entity_poly.type
_entity_poly.pdbx_seq_one_letter_code
_entity_poly.pdbx_strand_id
1 'polypeptide(L)'
;MGFSFIDSQGNILMDDEDHVRITDFGFALIAEATPGHFGSVHGGAAIHFTAPELFDAADFGLDNTRPTVATDVYALACTCVELYGDKWPWEGTEKLNNFQIGNKVSKGQRPKRPTTPYGEPMPASIWDVVCACWKQRPSDRLKVSPLVKQLEAIAFA
;
A
#
# COMPACT_ATOMS: atom_id res chain seq x y z
N MET A 1 7.43 26.45 9.36
CA MET A 1 6.40 25.41 9.31
C MET A 1 6.86 24.41 8.28
N GLY A 2 7.61 23.41 8.73
CA GLY A 2 8.22 22.40 7.89
C GLY A 2 7.26 21.24 7.65
N PHE A 3 7.37 20.62 6.48
CA PHE A 3 6.79 19.31 6.24
C PHE A 3 7.93 18.37 5.84
N SER A 4 7.92 17.15 6.37
CA SER A 4 8.87 16.09 5.99
C SER A 4 8.11 14.93 5.35
N PHE A 5 8.68 14.35 4.28
CA PHE A 5 8.16 13.11 3.72
C PHE A 5 8.52 11.95 4.64
N ILE A 6 7.54 11.09 4.93
CA ILE A 6 7.72 9.94 5.81
C ILE A 6 7.60 8.60 5.08
N ASP A 7 7.19 8.61 3.81
CA ASP A 7 7.18 7.44 2.92
C ASP A 7 8.17 7.62 1.77
N SER A 8 8.63 6.50 1.21
CA SER A 8 9.57 6.44 0.09
C SER A 8 8.97 6.88 -1.23
N GLN A 9 7.64 6.91 -1.36
CA GLN A 9 6.96 7.46 -2.54
C GLN A 9 6.83 8.99 -2.48
N GLY A 10 7.06 9.61 -1.33
CA GLY A 10 6.90 11.05 -1.14
C GLY A 10 5.46 11.52 -1.21
N ASN A 11 4.50 10.67 -0.82
CA ASN A 11 3.08 10.99 -0.85
C ASN A 11 2.48 11.25 0.54
N ILE A 12 3.25 11.05 1.60
CA ILE A 12 2.81 11.24 2.99
C ILE A 12 3.77 12.19 3.69
N LEU A 13 3.20 13.29 4.18
CA LEU A 13 3.87 14.37 4.88
C LEU A 13 3.55 14.31 6.38
N MET A 14 4.51 14.65 7.21
CA MET A 14 4.32 14.97 8.62
C MET A 14 4.62 16.45 8.84
N ASP A 15 3.74 17.15 9.56
CA ASP A 15 3.97 18.55 9.95
C ASP A 15 4.63 18.68 11.33
N ASP A 16 5.01 19.91 11.69
CA ASP A 16 5.68 20.21 12.96
C ASP A 16 4.81 19.91 14.22
N GLU A 17 3.53 19.57 14.03
CA GLU A 17 2.58 19.19 15.09
C GLU A 17 2.29 17.67 15.10
N ASP A 18 3.14 16.86 14.44
CA ASP A 18 3.00 15.41 14.27
C ASP A 18 1.71 14.97 13.54
N HIS A 19 1.07 15.87 12.78
CA HIS A 19 -0.08 15.51 11.96
C HIS A 19 0.37 14.95 10.61
N VAL A 20 -0.14 13.76 10.29
CA VAL A 20 0.08 13.09 9.00
C VAL A 20 -0.90 13.60 7.95
N ARG A 21 -0.38 13.97 6.76
CA ARG A 21 -1.15 14.48 5.63
C ARG A 21 -0.75 13.75 4.35
N ILE A 22 -1.72 13.41 3.51
CA ILE A 22 -1.43 12.80 2.20
C ILE A 22 -1.39 13.90 1.13
N THR A 23 -0.42 13.84 0.22
CA THR A 23 -0.23 14.75 -0.93
C THR A 23 -0.44 14.02 -2.26
N ASP A 24 -0.33 14.74 -3.38
CA ASP A 24 -0.24 14.20 -4.74
C ASP A 24 -1.47 13.45 -5.26
N PHE A 25 -2.62 13.56 -4.59
CA PHE A 25 -3.92 13.10 -5.08
C PHE A 25 -4.36 13.72 -6.42
N GLY A 26 -3.74 14.83 -6.84
CA GLY A 26 -4.07 15.50 -8.09
C GLY A 26 -3.87 14.64 -9.34
N PHE A 27 -2.97 13.65 -9.29
CA PHE A 27 -2.74 12.73 -10.41
C PHE A 27 -3.84 11.66 -10.54
N ALA A 28 -4.58 11.35 -9.48
CA ALA A 28 -5.67 10.37 -9.54
C ALA A 28 -6.83 10.85 -10.43
N LEU A 29 -7.17 12.15 -10.38
CA LEU A 29 -8.19 12.77 -11.23
C LEU A 29 -7.81 12.78 -12.72
N ILE A 30 -6.52 12.96 -13.03
CA ILE A 30 -6.04 12.93 -14.43
C ILE A 30 -5.97 11.48 -14.94
N ALA A 31 -5.65 10.52 -14.06
CA ALA A 31 -5.69 9.09 -14.36
C ALA A 31 -7.11 8.56 -14.64
N GLU A 32 -8.12 9.08 -13.95
CA GLU A 32 -9.53 8.79 -14.23
C GLU A 32 -9.93 9.25 -15.64
N ALA A 33 -9.43 10.42 -16.07
CA ALA A 33 -9.72 11.01 -17.36
C ALA A 33 -8.98 10.35 -18.54
N THR A 34 -7.83 9.70 -18.30
CA THR A 34 -7.01 9.07 -19.35
C THR A 34 -6.60 7.64 -18.98
N PRO A 35 -7.43 6.63 -19.30
CA PRO A 35 -7.11 5.24 -19.02
C PRO A 35 -5.83 4.81 -19.76
N GLY A 36 -4.84 4.32 -19.02
CA GLY A 36 -3.63 3.69 -19.60
C GLY A 36 -2.35 4.54 -19.59
N HIS A 37 -2.37 5.79 -19.07
CA HIS A 37 -1.21 6.69 -19.14
C HIS A 37 -0.54 7.04 -17.81
N PHE A 38 -0.93 6.44 -16.69
CA PHE A 38 -0.39 6.75 -15.37
C PHE A 38 0.38 5.58 -14.77
N GLY A 39 1.44 5.18 -15.45
CA GLY A 39 2.63 4.75 -14.72
C GLY A 39 3.29 6.02 -14.20
N SER A 40 3.37 6.20 -12.87
CA SER A 40 4.21 7.25 -12.30
C SER A 40 5.59 7.22 -12.95
N VAL A 41 6.20 8.40 -13.14
CA VAL A 41 7.54 8.59 -13.74
C VAL A 41 8.64 7.77 -13.01
N HIS A 42 8.33 7.18 -11.85
CA HIS A 42 9.12 6.21 -11.10
C HIS A 42 8.70 4.74 -11.31
N GLY A 43 8.29 4.33 -12.52
CA GLY A 43 7.61 3.07 -12.85
C GLY A 43 8.17 1.72 -12.31
N GLY A 44 9.31 1.72 -11.61
CA GLY A 44 9.77 0.58 -10.82
C GLY A 44 9.31 0.56 -9.35
N ALA A 45 9.14 1.70 -8.70
CA ALA A 45 8.77 1.81 -7.29
C ALA A 45 7.30 1.45 -7.02
N ALA A 46 6.39 1.86 -7.92
CA ALA A 46 4.96 1.64 -7.77
C ALA A 46 4.58 0.14 -7.67
N ILE A 47 5.43 -0.76 -8.20
CA ILE A 47 5.19 -2.21 -8.18
C ILE A 47 5.03 -2.75 -6.75
N HIS A 48 5.70 -2.14 -5.77
CA HIS A 48 5.66 -2.56 -4.37
C HIS A 48 4.29 -2.33 -3.72
N PHE A 49 3.50 -1.40 -4.26
CA PHE A 49 2.19 -0.99 -3.76
C PHE A 49 1.04 -1.42 -4.68
N THR A 50 1.36 -2.00 -5.85
CA THR A 50 0.38 -2.35 -6.88
C THR A 50 -0.40 -3.60 -6.47
N ALA A 51 -1.73 -3.48 -6.49
CA ALA A 51 -2.65 -4.58 -6.20
C ALA A 51 -2.63 -5.65 -7.30
N PRO A 52 -2.88 -6.93 -6.98
CA PRO A 52 -2.71 -8.03 -7.94
C PRO A 52 -3.61 -7.93 -9.19
N GLU A 53 -4.82 -7.41 -9.05
CA GLU A 53 -5.78 -7.21 -10.14
C GLU A 53 -5.36 -6.12 -11.15
N LEU A 54 -4.39 -5.29 -10.80
CA LEU A 54 -3.82 -4.30 -11.72
C LEU A 54 -2.76 -4.93 -12.64
N PHE A 55 -2.26 -6.13 -12.31
CA PHE A 55 -1.36 -6.90 -13.19
C PHE A 55 -2.11 -7.72 -14.23
N ASP A 56 -3.23 -8.31 -13.82
CA ASP A 56 -4.09 -9.12 -14.69
C ASP A 56 -5.55 -8.96 -14.24
N ALA A 57 -6.33 -8.17 -14.96
CA ALA A 57 -7.75 -7.96 -14.65
C ALA A 57 -8.59 -9.22 -14.94
N ALA A 58 -8.19 -10.04 -15.92
CA ALA A 58 -8.95 -11.20 -16.38
C ALA A 58 -8.97 -12.30 -15.31
N ASP A 59 -7.86 -12.54 -14.63
CA ASP A 59 -7.75 -13.47 -13.49
C ASP A 59 -8.68 -13.10 -12.31
N PHE A 60 -9.16 -11.85 -12.30
CA PHE A 60 -10.05 -11.29 -11.29
C PHE A 60 -11.48 -11.08 -11.78
N GLY A 61 -11.79 -11.44 -13.02
CA GLY A 61 -13.13 -11.25 -13.61
C GLY A 61 -13.49 -9.77 -13.77
N LEU A 62 -12.50 -8.90 -13.99
CA LEU A 62 -12.67 -7.47 -14.20
C LEU A 62 -12.47 -7.12 -15.68
N ASP A 63 -13.22 -6.13 -16.16
CA ASP A 63 -13.16 -5.70 -17.56
C ASP A 63 -11.92 -4.84 -17.88
N ASN A 64 -11.24 -4.32 -16.86
CA ASN A 64 -10.06 -3.46 -17.00
C ASN A 64 -9.23 -3.42 -15.72
N THR A 65 -8.04 -2.81 -15.82
CA THR A 65 -7.09 -2.60 -14.72
C THR A 65 -7.21 -1.20 -14.11
N ARG A 66 -8.43 -0.65 -14.01
CA ARG A 66 -8.62 0.68 -13.39
C ARG A 66 -8.41 0.60 -11.87
N PRO A 67 -7.70 1.56 -11.27
CA PRO A 67 -7.66 1.71 -9.81
C PRO A 67 -9.06 1.84 -9.22
N THR A 68 -9.24 1.29 -8.02
CA THR A 68 -10.49 1.32 -7.26
C THR A 68 -10.20 1.57 -5.79
N VAL A 69 -11.23 1.84 -4.99
CA VAL A 69 -11.09 1.92 -3.53
C VAL A 69 -10.43 0.66 -2.95
N ALA A 70 -10.69 -0.51 -3.53
CA ALA A 70 -10.07 -1.75 -3.08
C ALA A 70 -8.57 -1.83 -3.41
N THR A 71 -8.12 -1.25 -4.52
CA THR A 71 -6.68 -1.14 -4.85
C THR A 71 -5.99 -0.17 -3.91
N ASP A 72 -6.65 0.92 -3.51
CA ASP A 72 -6.12 1.89 -2.54
C ASP A 72 -5.97 1.27 -1.15
N VAL A 73 -6.95 0.46 -0.71
CA VAL A 73 -6.85 -0.31 0.54
C VAL A 73 -5.67 -1.29 0.51
N TYR A 74 -5.38 -1.90 -0.65
CA TYR A 74 -4.20 -2.74 -0.81
C TYR A 74 -2.92 -1.91 -0.68
N ALA A 75 -2.83 -0.78 -1.38
CA ALA A 75 -1.67 0.10 -1.34
C ALA A 75 -1.41 0.61 0.09
N LEU A 76 -2.46 0.95 0.85
CA LEU A 76 -2.38 1.33 2.25
C LEU A 76 -1.73 0.24 3.11
N ALA A 77 -2.05 -1.04 2.89
CA ALA A 77 -1.42 -2.14 3.62
C ALA A 77 0.09 -2.18 3.37
N CYS A 78 0.52 -1.98 2.12
CA CYS A 78 1.94 -1.88 1.77
C CYS A 78 2.59 -0.64 2.41
N THR A 79 1.91 0.50 2.43
CA THR A 79 2.37 1.71 3.12
C THR A 79 2.54 1.49 4.62
N CYS A 80 1.62 0.78 5.30
CA CYS A 80 1.78 0.45 6.71
C CYS A 80 3.03 -0.43 6.95
N VAL A 81 3.32 -1.36 6.04
CA VAL A 81 4.53 -2.20 6.14
C VAL A 81 5.80 -1.38 5.98
N GLU A 82 5.79 -0.47 5.01
CA GLU A 82 6.88 0.43 4.72
C GLU A 82 7.18 1.36 5.89
N LEU A 83 6.18 2.11 6.36
CA LEU A 83 6.32 3.07 7.45
C LEU A 83 6.80 2.39 8.73
N TYR A 84 6.32 1.18 9.02
CA TYR A 84 6.71 0.46 10.24
C TYR A 84 8.12 -0.12 10.14
N GLY A 85 8.51 -0.60 8.96
CA GLY A 85 9.80 -1.25 8.72
C GLY A 85 10.94 -0.31 8.32
N ASP A 86 10.61 0.94 7.99
CA ASP A 86 11.51 1.94 7.39
C ASP A 86 12.25 1.41 6.14
N LYS A 87 11.55 0.58 5.35
CA LYS A 87 12.08 -0.15 4.18
C LYS A 87 10.96 -0.40 3.18
N TRP A 88 11.31 -0.61 1.91
CA TRP A 88 10.30 -1.02 0.94
C TRP A 88 9.68 -2.37 1.32
N PRO A 89 8.37 -2.60 1.05
CA PRO A 89 7.66 -3.80 1.51
C PRO A 89 8.32 -5.14 1.17
N TRP A 90 9.09 -5.20 0.07
CA TRP A 90 9.73 -6.42 -0.42
C TRP A 90 11.26 -6.45 -0.23
N GLU A 91 11.85 -5.41 0.34
CA GLU A 91 13.31 -5.22 0.41
C GLU A 91 13.97 -6.08 1.51
N GLY A 92 13.23 -6.46 2.55
CA GLY A 92 13.77 -7.18 3.71
C GLY A 92 14.06 -8.68 3.51
N THR A 93 13.73 -9.26 2.34
CA THR A 93 13.85 -10.72 2.13
C THR A 93 14.86 -11.13 1.08
N GLU A 94 14.86 -10.50 -0.10
CA GLU A 94 15.65 -10.91 -1.26
C GLU A 94 15.81 -9.67 -2.18
N LYS A 95 16.91 -9.55 -2.93
CA LYS A 95 17.01 -8.55 -4.01
C LYS A 95 16.10 -8.96 -5.17
N LEU A 96 14.82 -8.63 -5.07
CA LEU A 96 13.82 -8.91 -6.07
C LEU A 96 13.76 -7.78 -7.10
N ASN A 97 13.69 -8.13 -8.38
CA ASN A 97 13.32 -7.17 -9.42
C ASN A 97 11.78 -7.03 -9.51
N ASN A 98 11.31 -6.01 -10.22
CA ASN A 98 9.88 -5.69 -10.33
C ASN A 98 9.05 -6.86 -10.88
N PHE A 99 9.59 -7.61 -11.84
CA PHE A 99 8.89 -8.78 -12.40
C PHE A 99 8.72 -9.89 -11.35
N GLN A 100 9.75 -10.14 -10.53
CA GLN A 100 9.67 -11.12 -9.45
C GLN A 100 8.68 -10.69 -8.37
N ILE A 101 8.61 -9.40 -8.04
CA ILE A 101 7.63 -8.84 -7.10
C ILE A 101 6.22 -9.04 -7.65
N GLY A 102 5.95 -8.62 -8.89
CA GLY A 102 4.65 -8.80 -9.54
C GLY A 102 4.20 -10.27 -9.54
N ASN A 103 5.10 -11.19 -9.94
CA ASN A 103 4.79 -12.63 -9.94
C ASN A 103 4.48 -13.17 -8.54
N LYS A 104 5.20 -12.74 -7.50
CA LYS A 104 4.90 -13.11 -6.10
C LYS A 104 3.53 -12.58 -5.67
N VAL A 105 3.23 -11.33 -5.96
CA VAL A 105 1.94 -10.68 -5.64
C VAL A 105 0.78 -11.39 -6.34
N SER A 106 0.90 -11.66 -7.64
CA SER A 106 -0.10 -12.40 -8.42
C SER A 106 -0.35 -13.81 -7.87
N LYS A 107 0.67 -14.46 -7.32
CA LYS A 107 0.55 -15.77 -6.64
C LYS A 107 0.03 -15.71 -5.21
N GLY A 108 -0.38 -14.54 -4.73
CA GLY A 108 -0.91 -14.37 -3.37
C GLY A 108 0.16 -14.30 -2.28
N GLN A 109 1.44 -14.18 -2.62
CA GLN A 109 2.49 -13.94 -1.63
C GLN A 109 2.45 -12.49 -1.16
N ARG A 110 2.85 -12.25 0.09
CA ARG A 110 2.90 -10.92 0.72
C ARG A 110 4.23 -10.69 1.43
N PRO A 111 4.60 -9.42 1.67
CA PRO A 111 5.67 -9.05 2.58
C PRO A 111 5.60 -9.78 3.92
N LYS A 112 6.76 -10.03 4.53
CA LYS A 112 6.81 -10.49 5.93
C LYS A 112 6.35 -9.38 6.86
N ARG A 113 5.85 -9.76 8.04
CA ARG A 113 5.55 -8.82 9.12
C ARG A 113 6.79 -7.97 9.42
N PRO A 114 6.72 -6.64 9.29
CA PRO A 114 7.89 -5.79 9.46
C PRO A 114 8.28 -5.73 10.94
N THR A 115 9.56 -5.42 11.14
CA THR A 115 10.12 -5.02 12.43
C THR A 115 10.66 -3.60 12.30
N THR A 116 10.56 -2.82 13.36
CA THR A 116 11.21 -1.50 13.42
C THR A 116 12.72 -1.63 13.17
N PRO A 117 13.44 -0.53 12.86
CA PRO A 117 14.90 -0.53 12.79
C PRO A 117 15.60 -1.06 14.05
N TYR A 118 14.90 -1.04 15.20
CA TYR A 118 15.38 -1.54 16.49
C TYR A 118 15.01 -3.02 16.75
N GLY A 119 14.32 -3.68 15.83
CA GLY A 119 13.99 -5.10 15.90
C GLY A 119 12.65 -5.43 16.55
N GLU A 120 11.79 -4.43 16.81
CA GLU A 120 10.48 -4.65 17.41
C GLU A 120 9.45 -5.02 16.33
N PRO A 121 8.74 -6.16 16.42
CA PRO A 121 7.75 -6.53 15.42
C PRO A 121 6.48 -5.68 15.52
N MET A 122 5.89 -5.35 14.38
CA MET A 122 4.58 -4.67 14.31
C MET A 122 3.58 -5.35 15.24
N PRO A 123 2.83 -4.66 16.11
CA PRO A 123 1.83 -5.27 16.98
C PRO A 123 0.84 -6.16 16.23
N ALA A 124 0.38 -7.25 16.87
CA ALA A 124 -0.48 -8.24 16.22
C ALA A 124 -1.81 -7.61 15.75
N SER A 125 -2.38 -6.72 16.57
CA SER A 125 -3.60 -5.97 16.23
C SER A 125 -3.47 -5.16 14.94
N ILE A 126 -2.36 -4.44 14.77
CA ILE A 126 -2.09 -3.66 13.55
C ILE A 126 -1.83 -4.61 12.38
N TRP A 127 -1.04 -5.67 12.60
CA TRP A 127 -0.72 -6.63 11.56
C TRP A 127 -1.94 -7.37 11.02
N ASP A 128 -2.92 -7.68 11.87
CA ASP A 128 -4.19 -8.31 11.48
C ASP A 128 -5.00 -7.38 10.57
N VAL A 129 -5.02 -6.08 10.86
CA VAL A 129 -5.63 -5.05 9.99
C VAL A 129 -4.94 -5.00 8.64
N VAL A 130 -3.60 -4.90 8.62
CA VAL A 130 -2.79 -4.95 7.38
C VAL A 130 -3.13 -6.21 6.57
N CYS A 131 -3.24 -7.36 7.25
CA CYS A 131 -3.58 -8.63 6.63
C CYS A 131 -5.00 -8.69 6.05
N ALA A 132 -5.94 -7.96 6.63
CA ALA A 132 -7.29 -7.82 6.11
C ALA A 132 -7.35 -6.86 4.90
N CYS A 133 -6.46 -5.87 4.82
CA CYS A 133 -6.42 -4.89 3.74
C CYS A 133 -5.88 -5.45 2.41
N TRP A 134 -4.89 -6.35 2.44
CA TRP A 134 -4.23 -6.86 1.20
C TRP A 134 -4.65 -8.27 0.77
N LYS A 135 -5.88 -8.69 1.07
CA LYS A 135 -6.42 -9.97 0.59
C LYS A 135 -6.34 -10.05 -0.94
N GLN A 136 -6.19 -11.28 -1.45
CA GLN A 136 -6.01 -11.50 -2.88
C GLN A 136 -7.19 -10.93 -3.67
N ARG A 137 -8.41 -11.39 -3.37
CA ARG A 137 -9.62 -10.87 -4.02
C ARG A 137 -9.98 -9.49 -3.47
N PRO A 138 -10.27 -8.50 -4.34
CA PRO A 138 -10.69 -7.16 -3.92
C PRO A 138 -11.92 -7.17 -3.00
N SER A 139 -12.86 -8.09 -3.23
CA SER A 139 -14.09 -8.26 -2.44
C SER A 139 -13.85 -8.65 -0.98
N ASP A 140 -12.73 -9.32 -0.71
CA ASP A 140 -12.41 -9.89 0.60
C ASP A 140 -11.62 -8.90 1.46
N ARG A 141 -11.22 -7.76 0.89
CA ARG A 141 -10.45 -6.73 1.57
C ARG A 141 -11.32 -5.97 2.57
N LEU A 142 -10.70 -5.53 3.66
CA LEU A 142 -11.38 -4.71 4.66
C LEU A 142 -11.91 -3.43 4.02
N LYS A 143 -13.19 -3.14 4.23
CA LYS A 143 -13.81 -1.90 3.73
C LYS A 143 -13.29 -0.70 4.52
N VAL A 144 -13.30 0.47 3.90
CA VAL A 144 -12.79 1.72 4.51
C VAL A 144 -13.46 2.03 5.85
N SER A 145 -14.79 1.92 5.95
CA SER A 145 -15.50 2.26 7.19
C SER A 145 -15.10 1.39 8.41
N PRO A 146 -15.07 0.04 8.33
CA PRO A 146 -14.56 -0.78 9.43
C PRO A 146 -13.05 -0.64 9.63
N LEU A 147 -12.27 -0.38 8.58
CA LEU A 147 -10.84 -0.10 8.68
C LEU A 147 -10.55 1.10 9.58
N VAL A 148 -11.20 2.25 9.33
CA VAL A 148 -11.02 3.46 10.14
C VAL A 148 -11.35 3.18 11.61
N LYS A 149 -12.49 2.52 11.88
CA LYS A 149 -12.89 2.17 13.25
C LYS A 149 -11.88 1.27 13.97
N GLN A 150 -11.30 0.29 13.27
CA GLN A 150 -10.32 -0.60 13.86
C GLN A 150 -9.01 0.14 14.17
N LEU A 151 -8.57 1.01 13.26
CA LEU A 151 -7.37 1.82 13.49
C LEU A 151 -7.55 2.82 14.64
N GLU A 152 -8.70 3.49 14.73
CA GLU A 152 -9.05 4.35 15.86
C GLU A 152 -9.05 3.57 17.18
N ALA A 153 -9.68 2.39 17.20
CA ALA A 153 -9.72 1.56 18.40
C ALA A 153 -8.32 1.10 18.85
N ILE A 154 -7.38 0.92 17.92
CA ILE A 154 -5.99 0.56 18.24
C ILE A 154 -5.19 1.79 18.70
N ALA A 155 -5.39 2.95 18.07
CA ALA A 155 -4.65 4.17 18.38
C ALA A 155 -5.00 4.75 19.76
N PHE A 156 -6.20 4.47 20.26
CA PHE A 156 -6.71 4.96 21.55
C PHE A 156 -6.89 3.84 22.60
N ALA A 157 -6.33 2.65 22.38
CA ALA A 157 -6.28 1.54 23.35
C ALA A 157 -5.03 1.62 24.24
#